data_AF-A0A957V4K1-F1
#
_entry.id   AF-A0A957V4K1-F1
#
_cell.length_a   1.000
_cell.length_b   1.000
_cell.length_c   1.000
_cell.angle_alpha   90.00
_cell.angle_beta   90.00
_cell.angle_gamma   90.00
#
_symmetry.space_group_name_H-M   'P 1'
#
loop_
_entity.id
_entity.type
_entity.pdbx_description
1 polymer ?
#
loop_
_entity_poly.entity_id
_entity_poly.type
_entity_poly.pdbx_seq_one_letter_code
_entity_poly.pdbx_strand_id
1 'polypeptide(L)'
;GHAILGRDRTDTYAPLFDRLVVLHLHDNDGIDDQHLPVYDGVVQWERVAALIAASPYSKPLSFELSINHSGFSEPAEFLAYAMEGCRRFARLVEATAR
;
A
#
# COMPACT_ATOMS: atom_id res chain seq x y z
N GLY A 1 -0.13 5.40 1.31
CA GLY A 1 -1.03 6.11 2.23
C GLY A 1 -1.33 7.54 1.83
N HIS A 2 -0.44 8.29 1.17
CA HIS A 2 -0.68 9.72 0.84
C HIS A 2 -2.03 10.04 0.18
N ALA A 3 -2.53 9.13 -0.66
CA ALA A 3 -3.81 9.32 -1.34
C ALA A 3 -5.00 9.49 -0.39
N ILE A 4 -4.90 9.09 0.88
CA ILE A 4 -5.98 9.16 1.85
C ILE A 4 -5.81 10.22 2.94
N LEU A 5 -4.69 10.95 2.99
CA LEU A 5 -4.40 11.92 4.05
C LEU A 5 -5.37 13.11 4.07
N GLY A 6 -6.07 13.29 5.18
CA GLY A 6 -7.12 14.28 5.43
C GLY A 6 -8.40 14.10 4.61
N ARG A 7 -8.33 13.40 3.48
CA ARG A 7 -9.44 13.03 2.60
C ARG A 7 -8.98 11.94 1.63
N ASP A 8 -9.83 10.94 1.42
CA ASP A 8 -9.61 9.94 0.37
C ASP A 8 -9.72 10.56 -1.05
N ARG A 9 -8.62 10.51 -1.80
CA ARG A 9 -8.49 10.97 -3.19
C ARG A 9 -8.19 9.83 -4.16
N THR A 10 -8.29 8.58 -3.71
CA THR A 10 -7.88 7.41 -4.50
C THR A 10 -8.60 7.33 -5.85
N ASP A 11 -9.92 7.58 -5.91
CA ASP A 11 -10.67 7.61 -7.18
C ASP A 11 -10.30 8.80 -8.06
N THR A 12 -9.98 9.95 -7.44
CA THR A 12 -9.52 11.13 -8.18
C THR A 12 -8.20 10.83 -8.92
N TYR A 13 -7.38 9.92 -8.39
CA TYR A 13 -6.14 9.51 -9.00
C TYR A 13 -6.28 8.31 -9.95
N ALA A 14 -7.40 7.59 -9.96
CA ALA A 14 -7.61 6.42 -10.82
C ALA A 14 -7.24 6.66 -12.30
N PRO A 15 -7.58 7.81 -12.94
CA PRO A 15 -7.17 8.08 -14.33
C PRO A 15 -5.64 8.19 -14.56
N LEU A 16 -4.86 8.36 -13.49
CA LEU A 16 -3.39 8.43 -13.55
C LEU A 16 -2.76 7.03 -13.52
N PHE A 17 -3.52 5.98 -13.20
CA PHE A 17 -2.97 4.64 -13.04
C PHE A 17 -2.39 4.08 -14.34
N ASP A 18 -2.91 4.50 -15.50
CA ASP A 18 -2.38 4.17 -16.84
C ASP A 18 -0.93 4.61 -17.06
N ARG A 19 -0.41 5.51 -16.22
CA ARG A 19 0.95 6.06 -16.33
C ARG A 19 1.80 5.79 -15.08
N LEU A 20 1.45 4.80 -14.27
CA LEU A 20 2.24 4.45 -13.09
C LEU A 20 3.65 4.02 -13.47
N VAL A 21 4.64 4.59 -12.76
CA VAL A 21 6.06 4.30 -12.99
C VAL A 21 6.72 3.65 -11.77
N VAL A 22 6.29 4.03 -10.57
CA VAL A 22 6.81 3.58 -9.26
C VAL A 22 5.67 3.62 -8.24
N LEU A 23 5.77 2.78 -7.22
CA LEU A 23 4.83 2.71 -6.10
C LEU A 23 5.56 2.89 -4.77
N HIS A 24 4.93 3.62 -3.85
CA HIS A 24 5.37 3.81 -2.47
C HIS A 24 4.21 3.38 -1.56
N LEU A 25 4.01 2.07 -1.45
CA LEU A 25 2.86 1.51 -0.75
C LEU A 25 3.11 1.48 0.76
N HIS A 26 2.19 2.08 1.51
CA HIS A 26 2.16 2.09 2.96
C HIS A 26 0.74 2.40 3.45
N ASP A 27 0.43 2.08 4.70
CA ASP A 27 -0.84 2.38 5.35
C ASP A 27 -0.70 3.57 6.32
N ASN A 28 -1.83 4.13 6.75
CA ASN A 28 -1.91 5.14 7.81
C ASN A 28 -3.35 5.26 8.34
N ASP A 29 -3.55 6.08 9.36
CA ASP A 29 -4.86 6.38 9.97
C ASP A 29 -5.72 7.39 9.18
N GLY A 30 -5.25 7.87 8.03
CA GLY A 30 -5.90 8.88 7.21
C GLY A 30 -5.69 10.32 7.71
N ILE A 31 -4.96 10.53 8.80
CA ILE A 31 -4.66 11.83 9.38
C ILE A 31 -3.17 12.15 9.19
N ASP A 32 -2.29 11.25 9.62
CA ASP A 32 -0.84 11.45 9.63
C ASP A 32 -0.12 10.48 8.68
N ASP A 33 1.05 10.89 8.19
CA ASP A 33 1.86 10.08 7.28
C ASP A 33 2.74 9.07 8.04
N GLN A 34 2.11 8.05 8.62
CA GLN A 34 2.75 7.14 9.56
C GLN A 34 3.62 6.05 8.91
N HIS A 35 3.44 5.78 7.61
CA HIS A 35 4.10 4.68 6.90
C HIS A 35 3.90 3.30 7.56
N LEU A 36 2.69 3.03 8.06
CA LEU A 36 2.36 1.77 8.73
C LEU A 36 2.45 0.58 7.76
N PRO A 37 2.67 -0.65 8.28
CA PRO A 37 2.52 -1.87 7.51
C PRO A 37 1.16 -1.93 6.79
N VAL A 38 1.15 -2.54 5.61
CA VAL A 38 -0.07 -2.76 4.83
C VAL A 38 -1.09 -3.52 5.70
N TYR A 39 -2.32 -3.00 5.78
CA TYR A 39 -3.46 -3.49 6.56
C TYR A 39 -3.49 -3.08 8.04
N ASP A 40 -2.55 -2.27 8.51
CA ASP A 40 -2.55 -1.76 9.89
C ASP A 40 -3.23 -0.39 10.05
N GLY A 41 -3.66 0.22 8.94
CA GLY A 41 -4.34 1.51 8.93
C GLY A 41 -5.73 1.43 8.31
N VAL A 42 -6.10 2.48 7.57
CA VAL A 42 -7.44 2.64 6.99
C VAL A 42 -7.45 2.69 5.47
N VAL A 43 -6.31 2.43 4.80
CA VAL A 43 -6.28 2.30 3.34
C VAL A 43 -7.16 1.12 2.91
N GLN A 44 -8.06 1.37 1.95
CA GLN A 44 -8.89 0.33 1.34
C GLN A 44 -8.11 -0.47 0.29
N TRP A 45 -7.31 -1.43 0.75
CA TRP A 45 -6.34 -2.16 -0.08
C TRP A 45 -6.96 -2.98 -1.21
N GLU A 46 -8.18 -3.51 -1.06
CA GLU A 46 -8.90 -4.20 -2.14
C GLU A 46 -9.13 -3.26 -3.33
N ARG A 47 -9.47 -2.01 -3.06
CA ARG A 47 -9.66 -0.98 -4.10
C ARG A 47 -8.34 -0.58 -4.75
N VAL A 48 -7.28 -0.42 -3.96
CA VAL A 48 -5.94 -0.13 -4.48
C VAL A 48 -5.45 -1.28 -5.36
N ALA A 49 -5.64 -2.54 -4.93
CA ALA A 49 -5.25 -3.71 -5.70
C ALA A 49 -5.97 -3.77 -7.05
N ALA A 50 -7.28 -3.50 -7.07
CA ALA A 50 -8.06 -3.45 -8.31
C ALA A 50 -7.58 -2.37 -9.28
N LEU A 51 -7.23 -1.18 -8.79
CA LEU A 51 -6.71 -0.10 -9.61
C LEU A 51 -5.33 -0.44 -10.20
N ILE A 52 -4.43 -1.02 -9.40
CA ILE A 52 -3.10 -1.46 -9.87
C ILE A 52 -3.26 -2.59 -10.91
N ALA A 53 -4.08 -3.59 -10.61
CA ALA A 53 -4.31 -4.74 -11.50
C ALA A 53 -4.94 -4.34 -12.85
N ALA A 54 -5.77 -3.30 -12.87
CA ALA A 54 -6.35 -2.76 -14.10
C ALA A 54 -5.38 -1.86 -14.90
N SER A 55 -4.23 -1.51 -14.33
CA SER A 55 -3.24 -0.63 -14.97
C SER A 55 -2.20 -1.42 -15.78
N PRO A 56 -1.44 -0.78 -16.69
CA PRO A 56 -0.33 -1.43 -17.39
C PRO A 56 0.93 -1.62 -16.50
N TYR A 57 0.86 -1.32 -15.19
CA TYR A 57 1.99 -1.45 -14.28
C TYR A 57 2.39 -2.92 -14.09
N SER A 58 3.57 -3.28 -14.58
CA SER A 58 4.14 -4.65 -14.53
C SER A 58 5.47 -4.72 -13.78
N LYS A 59 5.89 -3.62 -13.14
CA LYS A 59 7.10 -3.57 -12.31
C LYS A 59 6.82 -4.14 -10.92
N PRO A 60 7.85 -4.46 -10.12
CA PRO A 60 7.65 -4.90 -8.75
C PRO A 60 6.83 -3.90 -7.93
N LEU A 61 6.00 -4.42 -7.03
CA LEU A 61 5.36 -3.63 -5.99
C LEU A 61 6.43 -3.17 -5.00
N SER A 62 6.47 -1.86 -4.74
CA SER A 62 7.43 -1.25 -3.82
C SER A 62 6.67 -0.68 -2.61
N PHE A 63 7.20 -0.98 -1.42
CA PHE A 63 6.59 -0.64 -0.13
C PHE A 63 7.54 0.29 0.63
N GLU A 64 6.99 1.33 1.24
CA GLU A 64 7.75 2.35 1.97
C GLU A 64 7.26 2.38 3.41
N LEU A 65 7.76 1.45 4.22
CA LEU A 65 7.26 1.20 5.57
C LEU A 65 8.23 1.73 6.63
N SER A 66 7.70 2.15 7.77
CA SER A 66 8.46 2.65 8.90
C SER A 66 8.24 1.78 10.13
N ILE A 67 9.31 1.48 10.86
CA ILE A 67 9.22 0.84 12.17
C ILE A 67 8.66 1.82 13.23
N ASN A 68 8.82 3.14 13.00
CA ASN A 68 8.21 4.13 13.87
C ASN A 68 6.69 3.98 13.83
N HIS A 69 6.03 4.15 14.97
CA HIS A 69 4.57 3.99 15.12
C HIS A 69 4.01 2.58 14.87
N SER A 70 4.87 1.58 14.60
CA SER A 70 4.45 0.19 14.37
C SER A 70 4.24 -0.63 15.66
N GLY A 71 4.70 -0.13 16.81
CA GLY A 71 4.73 -0.88 18.07
C GLY A 71 5.88 -1.88 18.20
N PHE A 72 6.64 -2.13 17.13
CA PHE A 72 7.85 -2.96 17.18
C PHE A 72 9.07 -2.16 17.62
N SER A 73 9.94 -2.78 18.41
CA SER A 73 11.26 -2.22 18.76
C SER A 73 12.39 -2.92 18.00
N GLU A 74 12.19 -4.18 17.61
CA GLU A 74 13.20 -4.97 16.90
C GLU A 74 12.97 -4.98 15.38
N PRO A 75 13.96 -4.53 14.57
CA PRO A 75 13.81 -4.46 13.11
C PRO A 75 13.50 -5.78 12.42
N ALA A 76 14.04 -6.89 12.94
CA ALA A 76 13.82 -8.21 12.36
C ALA A 76 12.36 -8.69 12.55
N GLU A 77 11.76 -8.40 13.71
CA GLU A 77 10.37 -8.73 14.00
C GLU A 77 9.42 -7.87 13.16
N PHE A 78 9.69 -6.56 13.08
CA PHE A 78 8.98 -5.64 12.20
C PHE A 78 8.99 -6.11 10.75
N LEU A 79 10.18 -6.46 10.22
CA LEU A 79 10.32 -6.93 8.85
C LEU A 79 9.54 -8.23 8.61
N ALA A 80 9.61 -9.19 9.54
CA ALA A 80 8.88 -10.45 9.42
C ALA A 80 7.36 -10.24 9.39
N TYR A 81 6.85 -9.37 10.26
CA TYR A 81 5.43 -9.00 10.31
C TYR A 81 4.99 -8.29 9.02
N ALA A 82 5.68 -7.20 8.66
CA ALA A 82 5.34 -6.37 7.50
C ALA A 82 5.39 -7.17 6.19
N MET A 83 6.32 -8.13 6.07
CA MET A 83 6.42 -8.95 4.88
C MET A 83 5.20 -9.84 4.64
N GLU A 84 4.49 -10.27 5.68
CA GLU A 84 3.26 -11.05 5.46
C GLU A 84 2.18 -10.17 4.81
N GLY A 85 2.01 -8.93 5.28
CA GLY A 85 1.11 -7.95 4.68
C GLY A 85 1.47 -7.63 3.23
N CYS A 86 2.75 -7.36 2.95
CA CYS A 86 3.23 -7.10 1.58
C CYS A 86 2.97 -8.28 0.63
N ARG A 87 3.26 -9.52 1.07
CA ARG A 87 3.02 -10.73 0.27
C ARG A 87 1.53 -10.97 0.05
N ARG A 88 0.70 -10.76 1.08
CA ARG A 88 -0.76 -10.83 0.96
C ARG A 88 -1.27 -9.85 -0.09
N PHE A 89 -0.80 -8.61 -0.06
CA PHE A 89 -1.20 -7.60 -1.04
C PHE A 89 -0.73 -7.94 -2.45
N ALA A 90 0.50 -8.43 -2.61
CA ALA A 90 1.01 -8.88 -3.92
C ALA A 90 0.12 -9.98 -4.53
N ARG A 91 -0.23 -11.00 -3.73
CA ARG A 91 -1.16 -12.06 -4.16
C ARG A 91 -2.54 -11.52 -4.53
N LEU A 92 -3.02 -10.50 -3.81
CA LEU A 92 -4.31 -9.86 -4.10
C LEU A 92 -4.29 -9.12 -5.45
N VAL A 93 -3.23 -8.38 -5.75
CA VAL A 93 -3.05 -7.72 -7.05
C VAL A 93 -3.02 -8.76 -8.17
N GLU A 94 -2.22 -9.81 -8.02
CA GLU A 94 -2.13 -10.90 -9.01
C GLU A 94 -3.47 -11.59 -9.22
N ALA A 95 -4.20 -11.93 -8.15
CA ALA A 95 -5.52 -12.56 -8.23
C ALA A 95 -6.59 -11.64 -8.84
N THR A 96 -6.38 -10.32 -8.83
CA THR A 96 -7.31 -9.34 -9.39
C THR A 96 -7.03 -9.08 -10.88
N ALA A 97 -5.80 -9.31 -11.34
CA ALA A 97 -5.44 -9.21 -12.75
C ALA A 97 -6.11 -10.34 -13.54
N ARG A 98 -7.00 -9.99 -14.47
CA ARG A 98 -7.69 -10.95 -15.36
C ARG A 98 -7.05 -10.97 -16.72
#